data_AF-A0A7C6F0W7-F1
#
_entry.id   AF-A0A7C6F0W7-F1
#
_cell.length_a   1.000
_cell.length_b   1.000
_cell.length_c   1.000
_cell.angle_alpha   90.00
_cell.angle_beta   90.00
_cell.angle_gamma   90.00
#
_symmetry.space_group_name_H-M   'P 1'
#
loop_
_entity.id
_entity.type
_entity.pdbx_description
1 polymer ?
#
loop_
_entity_poly.entity_id
_entity_poly.type
_entity_poly.pdbx_seq_one_letter_code
_entity_poly.pdbx_strand_id
1 'polypeptide(L)'
;RVLADIRMGKTRYEAFSAMRERLADDEITSIIGSILQGESLGTPLASIFRTQADVLRIKRSQRAEMIAGEAGVNMLLPGILVMAAAVLILIGPFLMNYLYFGISL
;
A
#
# COMPACT_ATOMS: atom_id res chain seq x y z
N ARG A 1 24.54 14.44 -29.09
CA ARG A 1 25.03 13.24 -29.80
C ARG A 1 23.88 12.35 -30.28
N VAL A 2 22.79 12.18 -29.52
CA VAL A 2 21.57 11.45 -29.95
C VAL A 2 21.08 11.83 -31.36
N LEU A 3 20.92 13.12 -31.66
CA LEU A 3 20.50 13.56 -33.00
C LEU A 3 21.51 13.22 -34.11
N ALA A 4 22.81 13.15 -33.80
CA ALA A 4 23.84 12.76 -34.75
C ALA A 4 23.82 11.25 -34.99
N ASP A 5 23.65 10.45 -33.93
CA ASP A 5 23.47 9.00 -34.00
C ASP A 5 22.24 8.62 -34.85
N ILE A 6 21.13 9.33 -34.65
CA ILE A 6 19.91 9.18 -35.47
C ILE A 6 20.18 9.55 -36.94
N ARG A 7 20.91 10.64 -37.19
CA ARG A 7 21.29 11.06 -38.57
C ARG A 7 22.27 10.08 -39.24
N MET A 8 23.00 9.29 -38.47
CA MET A 8 23.89 8.23 -38.96
C MET A 8 23.15 6.89 -39.20
N GLY A 9 21.81 6.87 -39.04
CA GLY A 9 20.99 5.69 -39.34
C GLY A 9 20.72 4.78 -38.15
N LYS A 10 21.17 5.12 -36.94
CA LYS A 10 20.77 4.38 -35.74
C LYS A 10 19.30 4.64 -35.43
N THR A 11 18.62 3.61 -34.93
CA THR A 11 17.23 3.76 -34.47
C THR A 11 17.18 4.73 -33.30
N ARG A 12 16.03 5.38 -33.11
CA ARG A 12 15.80 6.25 -31.93
C ARG A 12 16.02 5.47 -30.64
N TYR A 13 15.59 4.19 -30.63
CA TYR A 13 15.84 3.27 -29.53
C TYR A 13 17.33 3.13 -29.19
N GLU A 14 18.17 2.81 -30.18
CA GLU A 14 19.61 2.66 -30.00
C GLU A 14 20.29 3.95 -29.59
N ALA A 15 19.89 5.08 -30.17
CA ALA A 15 20.48 6.39 -29.87
C ALA A 15 20.20 6.83 -28.42
N PHE A 16 19.00 6.55 -27.91
CA PHE A 16 18.63 6.83 -26.53
C PHE A 16 19.22 5.81 -25.55
N SER A 17 19.28 4.52 -25.91
CA SER A 17 19.92 3.48 -25.08
C SER A 17 21.42 3.75 -24.91
N ALA A 18 22.12 4.15 -25.98
CA ALA A 18 23.53 4.56 -25.92
C ALA A 18 23.74 5.86 -25.11
N MET A 19 22.74 6.74 -25.05
CA MET A 19 22.78 7.93 -24.18
C MET A 19 22.65 7.53 -22.71
N ARG A 20 21.74 6.60 -22.38
CA ARG A 20 21.53 6.06 -21.04
C ARG A 20 22.80 5.41 -20.48
N GLU A 21 23.44 4.55 -21.26
CA GLU A 21 24.65 3.83 -20.87
C GLU A 21 25.85 4.77 -20.63
N ARG A 22 25.91 5.91 -21.34
CA ARG A 22 26.98 6.90 -21.18
C ARG A 22 26.79 7.86 -20.01
N LEU A 23 25.55 8.18 -19.65
CA LEU A 23 25.26 9.14 -18.58
C LEU A 23 25.27 8.49 -17.19
N ALA A 24 24.95 7.18 -17.11
CA ALA A 24 25.03 6.39 -15.87
C ALA A 24 24.44 7.08 -14.63
N ASP A 25 23.39 7.87 -14.86
CA ASP A 25 22.66 8.65 -13.86
C ASP A 25 21.22 8.11 -13.80
N ASP A 26 20.74 7.85 -12.59
CA ASP A 26 19.45 7.19 -12.35
C ASP A 26 18.26 8.04 -12.84
N GLU A 27 18.35 9.36 -12.72
CA GLU A 27 17.30 10.29 -13.15
C GLU A 27 17.19 10.30 -14.68
N ILE A 28 18.32 10.41 -15.36
CA ILE A 28 18.40 10.39 -16.83
C ILE A 28 17.94 9.04 -17.38
N THR A 29 18.28 7.94 -16.71
CA THR A 29 17.90 6.57 -17.08
C THR A 29 16.39 6.37 -17.02
N SER A 30 15.72 6.89 -15.99
CA SER A 30 14.27 6.86 -15.84
C SER A 30 13.55 7.66 -16.95
N ILE A 31 14.06 8.85 -17.27
CA ILE A 31 13.49 9.72 -18.31
C ILE A 31 13.59 9.04 -19.69
N ILE A 32 14.77 8.51 -20.04
CA ILE A 32 14.98 7.81 -21.30
C ILE A 32 14.13 6.54 -21.40
N GLY A 33 14.03 5.77 -20.30
CA GLY A 33 13.18 4.57 -20.22
C GLY A 33 11.72 4.88 -20.53
N SER A 34 11.19 5.99 -20.00
CA SER A 34 9.81 6.43 -20.27
C SER A 34 9.58 6.81 -21.74
N ILE A 35 10.56 7.45 -22.39
CA ILE A 35 10.50 7.83 -23.80
C ILE A 35 10.53 6.58 -24.70
N LEU A 36 11.41 5.63 -24.41
CA LEU A 36 11.54 4.37 -25.15
C LEU A 36 10.28 3.52 -25.04
N GLN A 37 9.70 3.46 -23.84
CA GLN A 37 8.47 2.72 -23.58
C GLN A 37 7.27 3.36 -24.30
N GLY A 38 7.27 4.69 -24.46
CA GLY A 38 6.30 5.41 -25.28
C GLY A 38 6.44 5.17 -26.79
N GLU A 39 7.66 4.93 -27.29
CA GLU A 39 7.90 4.59 -28.71
C GLU A 39 7.56 3.13 -29.05
N SER A 40 7.90 2.16 -28.19
CA SER A 40 7.83 0.73 -28.53
C SER A 40 6.41 0.16 -28.56
N LEU A 41 5.47 0.78 -27.86
CA LEU A 41 4.15 0.19 -27.62
C LEU A 41 3.10 0.54 -28.68
N GLY A 42 3.24 1.64 -29.42
CA GLY A 42 2.18 2.13 -30.33
C GLY A 42 0.79 2.31 -29.67
N THR A 43 0.72 2.12 -28.36
CA THR A 43 -0.48 2.15 -27.54
C THR A 43 -0.47 3.51 -26.88
N PRO A 44 -1.54 4.32 -27.01
CA PRO A 44 -1.53 5.68 -26.50
C PRO A 44 -1.13 5.69 -25.03
N LEU A 45 -0.11 6.47 -24.66
CA LEU A 45 0.30 6.71 -23.27
C LEU A 45 -0.92 7.04 -22.38
N ALA A 46 -1.94 7.66 -22.97
CA ALA A 46 -3.24 7.93 -22.38
C ALA A 46 -3.96 6.67 -21.85
N SER A 47 -3.87 5.52 -22.52
CA SER A 47 -4.47 4.26 -22.08
C SER A 47 -3.78 3.72 -20.82
N ILE A 48 -2.45 3.76 -20.78
CA ILE A 48 -1.64 3.34 -19.64
C ILE A 48 -1.93 4.22 -18.44
N PHE A 49 -1.90 5.55 -18.60
CA PHE A 49 -2.25 6.47 -17.50
C PHE A 49 -3.68 6.31 -17.02
N ARG A 50 -4.63 5.96 -17.90
CA ARG A 50 -6.03 5.70 -17.51
C ARG A 50 -6.16 4.44 -16.68
N THR A 51 -5.54 3.34 -17.10
CA THR A 51 -5.46 2.11 -16.30
C THR A 51 -4.77 2.36 -14.96
N GLN A 52 -3.67 3.11 -14.94
CA GLN A 52 -2.95 3.42 -13.70
C GLN A 52 -3.78 4.30 -12.76
N ALA A 53 -4.56 5.26 -13.29
CA ALA A 53 -5.48 6.07 -12.52
C ALA A 53 -6.59 5.22 -11.87
N ASP A 54 -7.12 4.24 -12.57
CA ASP A 54 -8.14 3.33 -12.03
C ASP A 54 -7.58 2.42 -10.94
N VAL A 55 -6.36 1.90 -11.13
CA VAL A 55 -5.64 1.15 -10.10
C VAL A 55 -5.40 2.02 -8.85
N LEU A 56 -5.02 3.29 -9.02
CA LEU A 56 -4.82 4.21 -7.90
C LEU A 56 -6.13 4.51 -7.15
N ARG A 57 -7.26 4.60 -7.86
CA ARG A 57 -8.59 4.76 -7.23
C ARG A 57 -8.95 3.55 -6.36
N ILE A 58 -8.76 2.34 -6.88
CA ILE A 58 -9.00 1.09 -6.14
C ILE A 58 -8.07 0.99 -4.92
N LYS A 59 -6.79 1.32 -5.08
CA LYS A 59 -5.83 1.29 -3.95
C LYS A 59 -6.21 2.26 -2.83
N ARG A 60 -6.81 3.42 -3.17
CA ARG A 60 -7.32 4.37 -2.18
C ARG A 60 -8.50 3.81 -1.41
N SER A 61 -9.46 3.15 -2.07
CA SER A 61 -10.60 2.52 -1.39
C SER A 61 -10.17 1.36 -0.50
N GLN A 62 -9.28 0.49 -0.99
CA GLN A 62 -8.74 -0.62 -0.19
C GLN A 62 -7.99 -0.13 1.05
N ARG A 63 -7.25 0.98 0.96
CA ARG A 63 -6.59 1.56 2.13
C ARG A 63 -7.60 2.07 3.17
N ALA A 64 -8.69 2.67 2.71
CA ALA A 64 -9.77 3.09 3.60
C ALA A 64 -10.46 1.88 4.26
N GLU A 65 -10.74 0.82 3.49
CA GLU A 65 -11.29 -0.44 4.01
C GLU A 65 -10.34 -1.12 5.01
N MET A 66 -9.04 -1.12 4.74
CA MET A 66 -8.04 -1.67 5.66
C MET A 66 -8.04 -0.92 6.99
N ILE A 67 -8.03 0.41 6.96
CA ILE A 67 -8.10 1.25 8.17
C ILE A 67 -9.41 1.02 8.93
N ALA A 68 -10.52 0.87 8.21
CA ALA A 68 -11.82 0.56 8.82
C ALA A 68 -11.84 -0.85 9.45
N GLY A 69 -11.21 -1.83 8.81
CA GLY A 69 -11.08 -3.19 9.32
C GLY A 69 -10.21 -3.27 10.58
N GLU A 70 -9.07 -2.56 10.58
CA GLU A 70 -8.20 -2.46 11.76
C GLU A 70 -8.91 -1.79 12.94
N ALA A 71 -9.80 -0.82 12.70
CA ALA A 71 -10.61 -0.22 13.75
C ALA A 71 -11.49 -1.26 14.48
N GLY A 72 -12.07 -2.22 13.75
CA GLY A 72 -12.86 -3.31 14.33
C GLY A 72 -12.07 -4.17 15.31
N VAL A 73 -10.85 -4.56 14.94
CA VAL A 73 -9.97 -5.36 15.82
C VAL A 73 -9.54 -4.55 17.05
N ASN A 74 -9.21 -3.27 16.87
CA ASN A 74 -8.82 -2.39 17.97
C ASN A 74 -9.95 -2.13 18.97
N MET A 75 -11.23 -2.25 18.56
CA MET A 75 -12.38 -2.16 19.46
C MET A 75 -12.59 -3.42 20.33
N LEU A 76 -11.98 -4.57 19.99
CA LEU A 76 -12.09 -5.80 20.79
C LEU A 76 -11.41 -5.67 22.15
N LEU A 77 -10.25 -5.00 22.23
CA LEU A 77 -9.49 -4.88 23.46
C LEU A 77 -10.27 -4.11 24.55
N PRO A 78 -10.83 -2.91 24.30
CA PRO A 78 -11.74 -2.26 25.24
C PRO A 78 -12.97 -3.12 25.57
N GLY A 79 -13.54 -3.81 24.58
CA GLY A 79 -14.73 -4.66 24.76
C GLY A 79 -14.51 -5.79 25.76
N ILE A 80 -13.37 -6.49 25.66
CA ILE A 80 -13.01 -7.58 26.59
C ILE A 80 -12.84 -7.03 28.02
N LEU A 81 -12.22 -5.87 28.19
CA LEU A 81 -12.03 -5.26 29.51
C LEU A 81 -13.36 -4.91 30.19
N VAL A 82 -14.30 -4.32 29.43
CA VAL A 82 -15.64 -3.99 29.94
C VAL A 82 -16.40 -5.27 30.31
N MET A 83 -16.34 -6.30 29.45
CA MET A 83 -16.99 -7.58 29.72
C MET A 83 -16.41 -8.26 30.97
N ALA A 84 -15.08 -8.28 31.12
CA ALA A 84 -14.41 -8.82 32.31
C ALA A 84 -14.80 -8.06 33.59
N ALA A 85 -14.86 -6.73 33.53
CA ALA A 85 -15.31 -5.90 34.65
C ALA A 85 -16.78 -6.19 35.02
N ALA A 86 -17.66 -6.33 34.01
CA ALA A 86 -19.06 -6.67 34.24
C ALA A 86 -19.23 -8.05 34.91
N VAL A 87 -18.45 -9.04 34.47
CA VAL A 87 -18.43 -10.38 35.09
C VAL A 87 -17.95 -10.31 36.54
N LEU A 88 -16.90 -9.54 36.84
CA LEU A 88 -16.42 -9.34 38.20
C LEU A 88 -17.46 -8.67 39.10
N ILE A 89 -18.20 -7.69 38.59
CA ILE A 89 -19.29 -7.04 39.34
C ILE A 89 -20.43 -8.02 39.60
N LEU A 90 -20.77 -8.86 38.62
CA LEU A 90 -21.86 -9.83 38.74
C LEU A 90 -21.52 -10.98 39.71
N ILE A 91 -20.35 -11.59 39.57
CA ILE A 91 -19.95 -12.80 40.31
C ILE A 91 -19.25 -12.44 41.64
N GLY A 92 -18.57 -11.29 41.71
CA GLY A 92 -17.80 -10.83 42.86
C GLY A 92 -18.52 -10.94 44.21
N PRO A 93 -19.76 -10.43 44.37
CA PRO A 93 -20.47 -10.50 45.65
C PRO A 93 -20.87 -11.94 46.03
N PHE A 94 -21.18 -12.80 45.06
CA PHE A 94 -21.50 -14.21 45.31
C PHE A 94 -20.28 -14.98 45.81
N LEU A 95 -19.12 -14.78 45.18
CA LEU A 95 -17.86 -15.39 45.63
C LEU A 95 -17.45 -14.91 47.03
N MET A 96 -17.54 -13.60 47.29
CA MET A 96 -17.27 -13.05 48.62
C MET A 96 -18.21 -13.66 49.66
N ASN A 97 -19.52 -13.68 49.41
CA ASN A 97 -20.50 -14.23 50.34
C ASN A 97 -20.24 -15.72 50.65
N TYR A 98 -19.93 -16.53 49.62
CA TYR A 98 -19.60 -17.95 49.79
C TYR A 98 -18.35 -18.17 50.64
N LEU A 99 -17.28 -17.40 50.42
CA LEU A 99 -16.05 -17.50 51.20
C LEU A 99 -16.25 -17.11 52.67
N TYR A 100 -16.96 -16.01 52.93
CA TYR A 100 -17.26 -15.58 54.30
C TYR A 100 -18.13 -16.61 55.05
N PHE A 101 -19.14 -17.17 54.39
CA PHE A 101 -19.99 -18.19 54.98
C PHE A 101 -19.25 -19.50 55.23
N GLY A 102 -18.41 -19.95 54.28
CA GLY A 102 -17.64 -21.19 54.38
C GLY A 102 -16.48 -21.17 55.37
N ILE A 103 -15.96 -20.00 55.74
CA ILE A 103 -14.94 -19.84 56.80
C ILE A 103 -15.57 -19.76 58.20
N SER A 104 -16.87 -19.47 58.30
CA SER A 104 -17.60 -19.32 59.57
C SER A 104 -18.23 -20.61 60.12
N LEU A 105 -18.07 -21.75 59.42
CA LEU A 105 -18.50 -23.09 59.82
C LEU A 105 -17.30 -23.95 60.22
#